data_AF-A0A6B3H7L4-F1
#
_entry.id   AF-A0A6B3H7L4-F1
#
_cell.length_a   1.000
_cell.length_b   1.000
_cell.length_c   1.000
_cell.angle_alpha   90.00
_cell.angle_beta   90.00
_cell.angle_gamma   90.00
#
_symmetry.space_group_name_H-M   'P 1'
#
loop_
_entity.id
_entity.type
_entity.pdbx_description
1 polymer ?
#
loop_
_entity_poly.entity_id
_entity_poly.type
_entity_poly.pdbx_seq_one_letter_code
_entity_poly.pdbx_strand_id
1 'polypeptide(L)'
;SSNENPYPPLPGVLESAISAAGSFNRYPDMACTGLMNELSDRFGVPLSHLATGTGSVGVAQQLLQATSGPGDEVIYAWRSFEAYPIITQVSGATSVKVPLTGGEVHDL
;
A
#
# COMPACT_ATOMS: atom_id res chain seq x y z
N SER A 1 -11.40 13.34 8.28
CA SER A 1 -10.51 13.86 7.22
C SER A 1 -9.59 12.71 6.82
N SER A 2 -9.56 12.33 5.55
CA SER A 2 -8.85 11.12 5.06
C SER A 2 -7.43 11.41 4.57
N ASN A 3 -6.83 12.52 4.99
CA ASN A 3 -5.53 13.01 4.51
C ASN A 3 -5.45 13.20 2.98
N GLU A 4 -6.59 13.46 2.32
CA GLU A 4 -6.63 13.74 0.90
C GLU A 4 -5.86 15.03 0.58
N ASN A 5 -5.20 15.06 -0.57
CA ASN A 5 -4.55 16.27 -1.06
C ASN A 5 -5.64 17.31 -1.40
N PRO A 6 -5.65 18.51 -0.78
CA PRO A 6 -6.69 19.50 -1.03
C PRO A 6 -6.53 20.20 -2.39
N TYR A 7 -5.38 20.04 -3.05
CA TYR A 7 -5.10 20.65 -4.34
C TYR A 7 -5.57 19.75 -5.50
N PRO A 8 -5.95 20.35 -6.64
CA PRO A 8 -6.23 19.58 -7.85
C PRO A 8 -4.98 18.81 -8.33
N PRO A 9 -5.15 17.72 -9.10
CA PRO A 9 -4.03 17.00 -9.68
C PRO A 9 -3.16 17.90 -10.56
N LEU A 10 -1.89 17.54 -10.71
CA LEU A 10 -1.01 18.22 -11.65
C LEU A 10 -1.58 18.14 -13.08
N PRO A 11 -1.51 19.22 -13.89
CA PRO A 11 -2.13 19.25 -15.22
C PRO A 11 -1.77 18.05 -16.11
N GLY A 12 -0.48 17.72 -16.22
CA GLY A 12 -0.03 16.58 -17.03
C GLY A 12 -0.50 15.21 -16.52
N VAL A 13 -0.75 15.07 -15.20
CA VAL A 13 -1.32 13.84 -14.62
C VAL A 13 -2.80 13.73 -15.00
N LEU A 14 -3.55 14.83 -14.91
CA LEU A 14 -4.96 14.86 -15.29
C LEU A 14 -5.15 14.59 -16.78
N GLU A 15 -4.35 15.24 -17.64
CA GLU A 15 -4.36 15.02 -19.09
C GLU A 15 -4.08 13.55 -19.45
N SER A 16 -3.05 12.95 -18.83
CA SER A 16 -2.71 11.54 -19.05
C SER A 16 -3.82 10.60 -18.60
N ALA A 17 -4.46 10.87 -17.46
CA ALA A 17 -5.57 10.07 -16.95
C ALA A 17 -6.80 10.15 -17.85
N ILE A 18 -7.16 11.35 -18.33
CA ILE A 18 -8.28 11.55 -19.26
C ILE A 18 -8.02 10.84 -20.58
N SER A 19 -6.80 10.93 -21.12
CA SER A 19 -6.43 10.23 -22.35
C SER A 19 -6.54 8.71 -22.19
N ALA A 20 -6.06 8.15 -21.08
CA ALA A 20 -6.12 6.73 -20.80
C ALA A 20 -7.57 6.20 -20.68
N ALA A 21 -8.51 7.03 -20.18
CA ALA A 21 -9.90 6.66 -19.97
C ALA A 21 -10.60 6.13 -21.23
N GLY A 22 -10.19 6.60 -22.42
CA GLY A 22 -10.73 6.12 -23.71
C GLY A 22 -10.46 4.64 -24.02
N SER A 23 -9.57 3.99 -23.25
CA SER A 23 -9.16 2.60 -23.45
C SER A 23 -9.48 1.67 -22.28
N PHE A 24 -10.24 2.12 -21.27
CA PHE A 24 -10.53 1.36 -20.04
C PHE A 24 -11.34 0.07 -20.25
N ASN A 25 -11.90 -0.14 -21.44
CA ASN A 25 -12.51 -1.40 -21.83
C ASN A 25 -11.48 -2.52 -22.15
N ARG A 26 -10.18 -2.20 -22.13
CA ARG A 26 -9.08 -3.14 -22.31
C ARG A 26 -8.28 -3.23 -21.01
N TYR A 27 -7.69 -4.41 -20.78
CA TYR A 27 -6.71 -4.54 -19.70
C TYR A 27 -5.48 -3.66 -20.00
N PRO A 28 -4.92 -2.98 -18.98
CA PRO A 28 -3.66 -2.28 -19.11
C PRO A 28 -2.49 -3.27 -19.20
N ASP A 29 -1.26 -2.75 -19.31
CA ASP A 29 -0.05 -3.55 -19.11
C ASP A 29 -0.08 -4.24 -17.73
N MET A 30 -0.29 -5.55 -17.75
CA MET A 30 -0.43 -6.38 -16.56
C MET A 30 0.82 -6.36 -15.67
N ALA A 31 2.00 -6.14 -16.24
CA ALA A 31 3.25 -6.11 -15.51
C ALA A 31 3.60 -4.71 -14.99
N CYS A 32 2.81 -3.68 -15.35
CA CYS A 32 3.14 -2.28 -15.08
C CYS A 32 4.58 -1.92 -15.50
N THR A 33 5.06 -2.48 -16.61
CA THR A 33 6.47 -2.51 -17.03
C THR A 33 7.10 -1.12 -17.05
N GLY A 34 6.40 -0.14 -17.64
CA GLY A 34 6.87 1.24 -17.70
C GLY A 34 7.05 1.86 -16.31
N LEU A 35 6.04 1.71 -15.44
CA LEU A 35 6.11 2.19 -14.06
C LEU A 35 7.22 1.51 -13.26
N MET A 36 7.36 0.19 -13.40
CA MET A 36 8.35 -0.60 -12.67
C MET A 36 9.78 -0.21 -13.05
N ASN A 37 10.06 0.00 -14.34
CA ASN A 37 11.37 0.47 -14.80
C ASN A 37 11.69 1.87 -14.26
N GLU A 38 10.75 2.81 -14.35
CA GLU A 38 10.92 4.17 -13.83
C GLU A 38 11.18 4.20 -12.32
N LEU A 39 10.47 3.36 -11.55
CA LEU A 39 10.69 3.24 -10.10
C LEU A 39 12.04 2.59 -9.78
N SER A 40 12.44 1.57 -10.54
CA SER A 40 13.75 0.92 -10.41
C SER A 40 14.88 1.91 -10.61
N ASP A 41 14.82 2.69 -11.69
CA ASP A 41 15.84 3.71 -12.00
C ASP A 41 15.83 4.84 -10.98
N ARG A 42 14.65 5.33 -10.59
CA ARG A 42 14.50 6.42 -9.61
C ARG A 42 15.05 6.06 -8.23
N PHE A 43 14.84 4.84 -7.77
CA PHE A 43 15.26 4.40 -6.43
C PHE A 43 16.57 3.62 -6.43
N GLY A 44 17.11 3.27 -7.60
CA GLY A 44 18.36 2.51 -7.72
C GLY A 44 18.25 1.08 -7.17
N VAL A 45 17.09 0.44 -7.32
CA VAL A 45 16.83 -0.93 -6.81
C VAL A 45 16.47 -1.88 -7.94
N PRO A 46 16.81 -3.18 -7.85
CA PRO A 46 16.39 -4.16 -8.85
C PRO A 46 14.86 -4.25 -8.96
N LEU A 47 14.35 -4.56 -10.15
CA LEU A 47 12.92 -4.81 -10.39
C LEU A 47 12.30 -5.83 -9.41
N SER A 48 13.08 -6.82 -8.97
CA SER A 48 12.64 -7.84 -8.01
C SER A 48 12.36 -7.30 -6.60
N HIS A 49 12.74 -6.06 -6.30
CA HIS A 49 12.43 -5.39 -5.03
C HIS A 49 11.13 -4.57 -5.09
N LEU A 50 10.50 -4.48 -6.26
CA LEU A 50 9.31 -3.67 -6.47
C LEU A 50 8.08 -4.56 -6.56
N ALA A 51 6.98 -4.07 -6.00
CA ALA A 51 5.66 -4.66 -6.11
C ALA A 51 4.62 -3.56 -6.32
N THR A 52 3.65 -3.81 -7.20
CA THR A 52 2.52 -2.90 -7.42
C THR A 52 1.26 -3.44 -6.75
N GLY A 53 0.41 -2.53 -6.31
CA GLY A 53 -0.90 -2.86 -5.74
C GLY A 53 -1.84 -1.67 -5.87
N THR A 54 -3.12 -1.89 -5.60
CA THR A 54 -4.16 -0.85 -5.62
C THR A 54 -4.04 0.05 -4.39
N GLY A 55 -3.01 0.91 -4.41
CA GLY A 55 -2.59 1.72 -3.25
C GLY A 55 -1.73 0.94 -2.25
N SER A 56 -1.11 1.66 -1.31
CA SER A 56 -0.22 1.08 -0.31
C SER A 56 -0.92 0.09 0.63
N VAL A 57 -2.22 0.28 0.90
CA VAL A 57 -3.03 -0.68 1.67
C VAL A 57 -3.13 -2.03 0.95
N GLY A 58 -3.29 -2.02 -0.38
CA GLY A 58 -3.33 -3.25 -1.18
C GLY A 58 -2.00 -4.01 -1.10
N VAL A 59 -0.87 -3.31 -1.21
CA VAL A 59 0.46 -3.91 -1.07
C VAL A 59 0.69 -4.44 0.36
N ALA A 60 0.29 -3.70 1.39
CA ALA A 60 0.40 -4.14 2.78
C ALA A 60 -0.45 -5.39 3.06
N GLN A 61 -1.65 -5.48 2.47
CA GLN A 61 -2.49 -6.68 2.57
C GLN A 61 -1.84 -7.88 1.87
N GLN A 62 -1.31 -7.70 0.64
CA GLN A 62 -0.60 -8.76 -0.07
C GLN A 62 0.60 -9.27 0.74
N LEU A 63 1.35 -8.36 1.37
CA LEU A 63 2.46 -8.72 2.25
C LEU A 63 2.00 -9.59 3.42
N LEU A 64 0.97 -9.17 4.16
CA LEU A 64 0.46 -9.96 5.28
C LEU A 64 -0.09 -11.31 4.85
N GLN A 65 -0.80 -11.39 3.73
CA GLN A 65 -1.30 -12.66 3.20
C GLN A 65 -0.17 -13.60 2.74
N ALA A 66 0.97 -13.05 2.34
CA ALA A 66 2.15 -13.84 1.97
C ALA A 66 2.95 -14.33 3.19
N THR A 67 2.87 -13.64 4.32
CA THR A 67 3.76 -13.88 5.49
C THR A 67 3.06 -14.34 6.76
N SER A 68 1.72 -14.31 6.82
CA SER A 68 0.97 -14.63 8.04
C SER A 68 -0.37 -15.32 7.74
N GLY A 69 -0.83 -16.15 8.67
CA GLY A 69 -2.13 -16.81 8.62
C GLY A 69 -2.65 -17.26 9.98
N PRO A 70 -3.63 -18.19 10.00
CA PRO A 70 -4.16 -18.76 11.23
C PRO A 70 -3.05 -19.36 12.11
N GLY A 71 -2.94 -18.87 13.35
CA GLY A 71 -1.91 -19.29 14.30
C GLY A 71 -0.73 -18.33 14.41
N ASP A 72 -0.56 -17.41 13.45
CA ASP A 72 0.45 -16.36 13.52
C ASP A 72 -0.08 -15.12 14.25
N GLU A 73 0.85 -14.29 14.73
CA GLU A 73 0.57 -12.99 15.33
C GLU A 73 1.16 -11.87 14.46
N VAL A 74 0.38 -10.81 14.26
CA VAL A 74 0.84 -9.56 13.64
C VAL A 74 0.82 -8.48 14.72
N ILE A 75 2.02 -8.02 15.08
CA ILE A 75 2.26 -7.08 16.18
C ILE A 75 2.45 -5.67 15.61
N TYR A 76 1.72 -4.69 16.14
CA TYR A 76 1.88 -3.29 15.76
C TYR A 76 1.45 -2.33 16.88
N ALA A 77 1.98 -1.11 16.84
CA ALA A 77 1.65 -0.06 17.80
C ALA A 77 0.19 0.39 17.65
N TRP A 78 -0.46 0.73 18.76
CA TRP A 78 -1.85 1.15 18.79
C TRP A 78 -2.11 2.26 19.82
N ARG A 79 -2.70 3.40 19.45
CA ARG A 79 -3.32 3.72 18.15
C ARG A 79 -2.29 4.06 17.07
N SER A 80 -2.49 3.50 15.87
CA SER A 80 -1.67 3.75 14.67
C SER A 80 -2.56 3.67 13.42
N PHE A 81 -2.00 3.35 12.25
CA PHE A 81 -2.73 3.29 11.00
C PHE A 81 -3.92 2.33 11.07
N GLU A 82 -5.11 2.82 10.74
CA GLU A 82 -6.38 2.12 10.95
C GLU A 82 -6.54 0.85 10.12
N ALA A 83 -5.80 0.72 9.02
CA ALA A 83 -5.85 -0.46 8.18
C ALA A 83 -5.25 -1.70 8.84
N TYR A 84 -4.24 -1.56 9.71
CA TYR A 84 -3.51 -2.69 10.32
C TYR A 84 -4.40 -3.76 10.94
N PRO A 85 -5.38 -3.44 11.82
CA PRO A 85 -6.30 -4.46 12.34
C PRO A 85 -7.12 -5.14 11.24
N ILE A 86 -7.53 -4.39 10.20
CA ILE A 86 -8.37 -4.91 9.11
C ILE A 86 -7.56 -5.91 8.28
N ILE A 87 -6.39 -5.51 7.79
CA ILE A 87 -5.58 -6.37 6.91
C ILE A 87 -5.00 -7.58 7.65
N THR A 88 -4.74 -7.46 8.96
CA THR A 88 -4.36 -8.61 9.81
C THR A 88 -5.50 -9.62 9.94
N GLN A 89 -6.72 -9.13 10.20
CA GLN A 89 -7.88 -10.01 10.28
C GLN A 89 -8.17 -10.70 8.94
N VAL A 90 -7.97 -10.00 7.81
CA VAL A 90 -8.14 -10.57 6.45
C VAL A 90 -7.14 -11.68 6.17
N SER A 91 -5.91 -11.65 6.71
CA SER A 91 -4.97 -12.77 6.59
C SER A 91 -5.32 -13.95 7.50
N GLY A 92 -6.21 -13.76 8.48
CA GLY A 92 -6.57 -14.78 9.47
C GLY A 92 -5.61 -14.87 10.66
N ALA A 93 -4.62 -13.98 10.73
CA ALA A 93 -3.68 -13.89 11.84
C ALA A 93 -4.28 -13.17 13.05
N THR A 94 -3.67 -13.37 14.22
CA THR A 94 -4.04 -12.70 15.46
C THR A 94 -3.46 -11.28 15.50
N SER A 95 -4.32 -10.28 15.66
CA SER A 95 -3.91 -8.90 15.80
C SER A 95 -3.43 -8.59 17.22
N VAL A 96 -2.12 -8.39 17.41
CA VAL A 96 -1.51 -7.98 18.68
C VAL A 96 -1.24 -6.48 18.66
N LYS A 97 -1.98 -5.73 19.49
CA LYS A 97 -1.93 -4.27 19.57
C LYS A 97 -1.10 -3.84 20.78
N VAL A 98 0.06 -3.24 20.55
CA VAL A 98 0.93 -2.72 21.61
C VAL A 98 0.53 -1.26 21.92
N PRO A 99 0.11 -0.91 23.15
CA PRO A 99 -0.28 0.46 23.47
C PRO A 99 0.89 1.43 23.27
N LEU A 100 0.58 2.65 22.80
CA LEU A 100 1.56 3.73 22.85
C LEU A 100 1.95 4.04 24.31
N THR A 101 3.18 4.52 24.50
CA THR A 101 3.62 5.04 25.80
C THR A 101 2.81 6.27 26.20
N GLY A 102 2.97 6.73 27.45
CA GLY A 102 2.33 7.97 27.93
C GLY A 102 2.74 9.24 27.15
N GLY A 103 3.83 9.18 26.36
CA GLY A 103 4.28 10.25 25.48
C GLY A 103 3.78 10.13 24.03
N GLU A 104 2.82 9.25 23.76
CA GLU A 104 2.27 8.99 22.42
C GLU A 104 3.30 8.47 21.39
N VAL A 105 4.40 7.88 21.88
CA VAL A 105 5.41 7.22 21.04
C VAL A 105 5.29 5.70 21.10
N HIS A 106 5.82 5.02 20.08
CA HIS A 106 5.83 3.56 20.00
C HIS A 106 6.72 2.94 21.09
N ASP A 107 6.32 1.78 21.59
CA ASP A 107 7.10 0.89 22.48
C ASP A 107 7.40 -0.44 21.75
N LEU A 108 7.86 -0.30 20.49
CA LEU A 108 8.27 -1.37 19.60
C LEU A 108 9.72 -1.17 19.18
#